data_AF-A0A519SMG0-F1
#
_entry.id   AF-A0A519SMG0-F1
#
_cell.length_a   1.000
_cell.length_b   1.000
_cell.length_c   1.000
_cell.angle_alpha   90.00
_cell.angle_beta   90.00
_cell.angle_gamma   90.00
#
_symmetry.space_group_name_H-M   'P 1'
#
loop_
_entity.id
_entity.type
_entity.pdbx_description
1 polymer ?
#
loop_
_entity_poly.entity_id
_entity_poly.type
_entity_poly.pdbx_seq_one_letter_code
_entity_poly.pdbx_strand_id
1 'polypeptide(L)' 'FPNPIVTEITAAPEFYPAENYHQNYFNPHGQEPYCQFVARPKVEKVKQLFGEKLRPVAA' A
#
# COMPACT_ATOMS: atom_id res chain seq x y z
N PHE A 1 18.89 -13.38 -2.12
CA PHE A 1 18.11 -12.96 -3.30
C PHE A 1 18.61 -13.72 -4.51
N PRO A 2 18.07 -14.92 -4.79
CA PRO A 2 18.51 -15.70 -5.94
C PRO A 2 18.05 -15.07 -7.28
N ASN A 3 16.99 -14.26 -7.25
CA ASN A 3 16.45 -13.59 -8.43
C ASN A 3 17.01 -12.15 -8.55
N PRO A 4 17.26 -11.67 -9.77
CA PRO A 4 17.71 -10.30 -10.00
C PRO A 4 16.64 -9.27 -9.62
N ILE A 5 17.09 -8.08 -9.19
CA ILE A 5 16.22 -6.91 -9.00
C ILE A 5 15.96 -6.30 -10.37
N VAL A 6 14.67 -6.20 -10.75
CA VAL A 6 14.23 -5.72 -12.08
C VAL A 6 13.54 -4.36 -12.05
N THR A 7 13.77 -3.57 -10.99
CA THR A 7 13.17 -2.25 -10.82
C THR A 7 13.67 -1.27 -11.88
N GLU A 8 12.75 -0.63 -12.60
CA GLU A 8 13.07 0.45 -13.55
C GLU A 8 13.36 1.77 -12.82
N ILE A 9 14.43 2.45 -13.23
CA ILE A 9 14.79 3.79 -12.75
C ILE A 9 14.79 4.73 -13.96
N THR A 10 13.77 5.58 -14.05
CA THR A 10 13.54 6.49 -15.18
C THR A 10 12.99 7.83 -14.68
N ALA A 11 12.94 8.83 -15.57
CA ALA A 11 12.28 10.09 -15.27
C ALA A 11 10.77 9.89 -15.07
N ALA A 12 10.17 10.58 -14.10
CA ALA A 12 8.74 10.50 -13.86
C ALA A 12 7.96 10.99 -15.09
N PRO A 13 7.10 10.15 -15.71
CA PRO A 13 6.27 10.58 -16.82
C PRO A 13 5.04 11.36 -16.31
N GLU A 14 4.20 11.80 -17.23
CA GLU A 14 2.86 12.30 -16.92
C GLU A 14 2.09 11.26 -16.08
N PHE A 15 1.45 11.70 -14.99
CA PHE A 15 0.73 10.82 -14.08
C PHE A 15 -0.78 11.06 -14.20
N TYR A 16 -1.52 9.99 -14.50
CA TYR A 16 -2.97 10.02 -14.59
C TYR A 16 -3.57 9.41 -13.31
N PRO A 17 -4.29 10.19 -12.50
CA PRO A 17 -4.94 9.67 -11.30
C PRO A 17 -5.93 8.56 -11.65
N ALA A 18 -5.89 7.47 -10.89
CA ALA A 18 -6.93 6.45 -10.95
C ALA A 18 -8.27 7.00 -10.45
N GLU A 19 -9.35 6.34 -10.84
CA GLU A 19 -10.72 6.67 -10.48
C GLU A 19 -10.92 6.78 -8.96
N ASN A 20 -11.89 7.59 -8.54
CA ASN A 20 -12.13 7.88 -7.12
C ASN A 20 -12.38 6.63 -6.27
N TYR A 21 -13.00 5.59 -6.82
CA TYR A 21 -13.26 4.35 -6.08
C TYR A 21 -11.98 3.51 -5.84
N HIS A 22 -10.91 3.74 -6.59
CA HIS A 22 -9.60 3.13 -6.32
C HIS A 22 -8.85 3.84 -5.18
N GLN A 23 -9.21 5.09 -4.88
CA GLN A 23 -8.59 5.85 -3.81
C GLN A 23 -9.03 5.29 -2.45
N ASN A 24 -8.09 5.15 -1.53
CA ASN A 24 -8.36 4.68 -0.17
C ASN A 24 -9.02 3.28 -0.09
N TYR A 25 -8.90 2.44 -1.14
CA TYR A 25 -9.71 1.22 -1.32
C TYR A 25 -9.80 0.29 -0.10
N PHE A 26 -8.66 0.04 0.57
CA PHE A 26 -8.60 -0.90 1.70
C PHE A 26 -9.46 -0.47 2.89
N ASN A 27 -9.62 0.83 3.13
CA ASN A 27 -10.31 1.32 4.32
C ASN A 27 -11.83 1.05 4.31
N PRO A 28 -12.59 1.37 3.24
CA PRO A 28 -14.00 0.99 3.14
C PRO A 28 -14.23 -0.49 2.80
N HIS A 29 -13.29 -1.16 2.10
CA HIS A 29 -13.48 -2.54 1.60
C HIS A 29 -12.64 -3.58 2.37
N GLY A 30 -12.28 -3.30 3.62
CA GLY A 30 -11.31 -4.10 4.36
C GLY A 30 -11.67 -5.58 4.47
N GLN A 31 -12.96 -5.94 4.45
CA GLN A 31 -13.43 -7.33 4.58
C GLN A 31 -13.40 -8.13 3.28
N GLU A 32 -13.10 -7.51 2.14
CA GLU A 32 -13.02 -8.24 0.88
C GLU A 32 -11.88 -9.27 0.88
N PRO A 33 -12.02 -10.39 0.15
CA PRO A 33 -11.02 -11.45 0.14
C PRO A 33 -9.61 -10.96 -0.20
N TYR A 34 -9.49 -10.09 -1.21
CA TYR A 34 -8.20 -9.49 -1.57
C TYR A 34 -7.58 -8.70 -0.41
N CYS A 35 -8.40 -7.87 0.26
CA CYS A 35 -7.96 -7.08 1.41
C CYS A 35 -7.49 -7.98 2.56
N GLN A 36 -8.22 -9.06 2.86
CA GLN A 36 -7.88 -9.97 3.96
C GLN A 36 -6.63 -10.80 3.69
N PHE A 37 -6.50 -11.39 2.49
CA PHE A 37 -5.43 -12.33 2.20
C PHE A 37 -4.15 -11.67 1.68
N VAL A 38 -4.24 -10.49 1.05
CA VAL A 38 -3.10 -9.86 0.38
C VAL A 38 -2.69 -8.54 1.02
N ALA A 39 -3.63 -7.62 1.26
CA ALA A 39 -3.30 -6.28 1.75
C ALA A 39 -3.04 -6.24 3.26
N ARG A 40 -3.94 -6.84 4.05
CA ARG A 40 -3.90 -6.81 5.52
C ARG A 40 -2.57 -7.30 6.11
N PRO A 41 -1.98 -8.43 5.68
CA PRO A 41 -0.69 -8.87 6.22
C PRO A 41 0.43 -7.85 6.01
N LYS A 42 0.41 -7.09 4.90
CA LYS A 42 1.40 -6.05 4.61
C LYS A 42 1.21 -4.83 5.51
N VAL A 43 -0.04 -4.41 5.71
CA VAL A 43 -0.39 -3.29 6.60
C VAL A 43 0.02 -3.60 8.03
N GLU A 44 -0.33 -4.80 8.53
CA GLU A 44 0.02 -5.20 9.90
C GLU A 44 1.53 -5.34 10.09
N LYS A 45 2.26 -5.83 9.08
CA LYS A 45 3.73 -5.87 9.14
C LYS A 45 4.34 -4.47 9.27
N VAL A 46 3.79 -3.47 8.58
CA VAL A 46 4.26 -2.07 8.71
C VAL A 46 3.96 -1.54 10.11
N LYS A 47 2.75 -1.76 10.64
CA LYS A 47 2.39 -1.34 12.00
C LYS A 47 3.27 -1.99 13.07
N GLN A 48 3.57 -3.28 12.92
CA GLN A 48 4.41 -4.03 13.85
C GLN A 48 5.87 -3.54 13.85
N LEU A 49 6.44 -3.27 12.68
CA LEU A 49 7.86 -2.91 12.56
C LEU A 49 8.12 -1.41 12.71
N PHE A 50 7.14 -0.57 12.38
CA PHE A 50 7.32 0.87 12.25
C PHE A 50 6.23 1.68 12.95
N GLY A 51 5.47 1.08 13.89
CA GLY A 51 4.35 1.72 14.57
C GLY A 51 4.68 3.10 15.15
N GLU A 52 5.84 3.25 15.79
CA GLU A 52 6.32 4.50 16.37
C GLU A 52 6.63 5.60 15.33
N LYS A 53 6.85 5.22 14.07
CA LYS A 53 7.16 6.13 12.96
C LYS A 53 5.92 6.48 12.12
N LEU A 54 4.78 5.87 12.44
CA LEU A 54 3.54 6.20 11.74
C LEU A 54 3.15 7.62 12.08
N ARG A 55 2.70 8.37 11.06
CA ARG A 55 2.09 9.67 11.32
C ARG A 55 0.90 9.47 12.26
N PRO A 56 0.71 10.35 13.25
CA PRO A 56 -0.53 10.39 14.02
C PRO A 56 -1.69 10.46 13.04
N VAL A 57 -2.72 9.65 13.28
CA VAL A 57 -3.97 9.81 12.54
C VAL A 57 -4.50 11.19 12.92
N ALA A 58 -4.60 12.10 11.94
CA ALA A 58 -5.27 13.37 12.17
C ALA A 58 -6.71 13.07 12.59
N ALA A 59 -7.15 13.66 13.71
CA ALA A 59 -8.51 13.53 14.21
C ALA A 59 -9.54 14.08 13.21
#